data_AF-A0A9D7CX08-F1
#
_entry.id   AF-A0A9D7CX08-F1
#
_cell.length_a   1.000
_cell.length_b   1.000
_cell.length_c   1.000
_cell.angle_alpha   90.00
_cell.angle_beta   90.00
_cell.angle_gamma   90.00
#
_symmetry.space_group_name_H-M   'P 1'
#
loop_
_entity.id
_entity.type
_entity.pdbx_description
1 polymer ?
#
loop_
_entity_poly.entity_id
_entity_poly.type
_entity_poly.pdbx_seq_one_letter_code
_entity_poly.pdbx_strand_id
1 'polypeptide(L)'
;MNATFPGSLVTTPTERERLAAVMAHGGTLFAWFLAPLAVYLLKRGESRWVEHQARQALLWSLAGTGISVLTCGAAIPLFLVWHLIAAVKIYQGYEYDYPVIGDVSRRLEDAT
;
A
#
# COMPACT_ATOMS: atom_id res chain seq x y z
N MET A 1 -0.16 -15.78 -5.37
CA MET A 1 0.24 -15.56 -6.78
C MET A 1 1.34 -14.51 -6.75
N ASN A 2 2.59 -14.88 -7.06
CA ASN A 2 3.74 -13.98 -7.04
C ASN A 2 3.54 -12.87 -8.08
N ALA A 3 3.64 -11.61 -7.67
CA ALA A 3 3.62 -10.48 -8.57
C ALA A 3 4.98 -10.40 -9.30
N THR A 4 5.05 -10.96 -10.50
CA THR A 4 6.18 -10.72 -11.40
C THR A 4 5.95 -9.38 -12.08
N PHE A 5 6.64 -8.33 -11.62
CA PHE A 5 6.64 -7.05 -12.32
C PHE A 5 7.41 -7.19 -13.65
N PRO A 6 6.83 -6.75 -14.79
CA PRO A 6 7.54 -6.73 -16.07
C PRO A 6 8.62 -5.64 -16.01
N GLY A 7 9.82 -6.00 -15.55
CA GLY A 7 11.00 -5.13 -15.53
C GLY A 7 11.88 -5.22 -14.28
N SER A 8 11.43 -5.85 -13.18
CA SER A 8 12.32 -6.13 -12.05
C SER A 8 12.85 -7.55 -12.17
N LEU A 9 14.16 -7.69 -12.37
CA LEU A 9 14.87 -8.90 -11.94
C LEU A 9 14.37 -9.26 -10.54
N VAL A 10 14.12 -10.53 -10.24
CA VAL A 10 13.64 -10.99 -8.92
C VAL A 10 14.63 -10.56 -7.85
N THR A 11 14.49 -9.34 -7.34
CA THR A 11 15.32 -8.75 -6.29
C THR A 11 14.45 -8.66 -5.07
N THR A 12 14.73 -9.52 -4.10
CA THR A 12 14.15 -9.42 -2.76
C THR A 12 14.27 -7.98 -2.28
N PRO A 13 13.15 -7.33 -1.86
CA PRO A 13 13.19 -5.96 -1.40
C PRO A 13 14.18 -5.81 -0.25
N THR A 14 14.93 -4.71 -0.26
CA THR A 14 15.86 -4.39 0.82
C THR A 14 15.10 -4.13 2.12
N GLU A 15 15.78 -4.25 3.26
CA GLU A 15 15.18 -3.97 4.57
C GLU A 15 14.63 -2.53 4.65
N ARG A 16 15.30 -1.57 4.03
CA ARG A 16 14.86 -0.16 3.98
C ARG A 16 13.58 0.02 3.18
N GLU A 17 13.47 -0.67 2.04
CA GLU A 17 12.26 -0.65 1.23
C GLU A 17 11.09 -1.30 1.99
N ARG A 18 11.33 -2.46 2.60
CA ARG A 18 10.35 -3.15 3.43
C ARG A 18 9.86 -2.26 4.56
N LEU A 19 10.76 -1.60 5.27
CA LEU A 19 10.39 -0.68 6.34
C LEU A 19 9.58 0.51 5.79
N ALA A 20 9.96 1.09 4.66
CA ALA A 20 9.20 2.18 4.05
C ALA A 20 7.77 1.76 3.68
N ALA A 21 7.59 0.56 3.12
CA ALA A 21 6.26 0.00 2.86
C ALA A 21 5.47 -0.24 4.16
N VAL A 22 6.10 -0.82 5.20
CA VAL A 22 5.47 -0.96 6.53
C VAL A 22 5.02 0.39 7.07
N MET A 23 5.79 1.46 6.88
CA MET A 23 5.41 2.82 7.30
C MET A 23 4.25 3.38 6.47
N ALA A 24 4.13 3.04 5.19
CA ALA A 24 3.00 3.46 4.36
C ALA A 24 1.67 2.87 4.87
N HIS A 25 1.63 1.56 5.16
CA HIS A 25 0.43 0.90 5.68
C HIS A 25 0.24 1.19 7.17
N GLY A 26 1.26 0.93 7.99
CA GLY A 26 1.22 1.08 9.45
C GLY A 26 1.06 2.52 9.90
N GLY A 27 1.68 3.48 9.21
CA GLY A 27 1.51 4.90 9.48
C GLY A 27 0.07 5.39 9.24
N THR A 28 -0.70 4.68 8.41
CA THR A 28 -2.12 5.02 8.17
C THR A 28 -2.95 4.96 9.46
N LEU A 29 -2.57 4.12 10.42
CA LEU A 29 -3.27 4.01 11.69
C LEU A 29 -3.21 5.31 12.52
N PHE A 30 -2.20 6.16 12.28
CA PHE A 30 -1.96 7.40 13.04
C PHE A 30 -2.20 8.65 12.20
N ALA A 31 -1.78 8.63 10.94
CA ALA A 31 -1.83 9.79 10.05
C ALA A 31 -2.83 9.60 8.88
N TRP A 32 -3.61 8.52 8.90
CA TRP A 32 -4.60 8.22 7.85
C TRP A 32 -3.95 8.21 6.45
N PHE A 33 -4.62 8.68 5.39
CA PHE A 33 -4.07 8.69 4.03
C PHE A 33 -2.78 9.54 3.87
N LEU A 34 -2.44 10.41 4.84
CA LEU A 34 -1.22 11.23 4.75
C LEU A 34 0.05 10.40 4.85
N ALA A 35 0.06 9.33 5.66
CA ALA A 35 1.22 8.44 5.77
C ALA A 35 1.62 7.81 4.42
N PRO A 36 0.72 7.10 3.70
CA PRO A 36 1.08 6.51 2.42
C PRO A 36 1.33 7.57 1.34
N LEU A 37 0.67 8.74 1.40
CA LEU A 37 0.98 9.84 0.49
C LEU A 37 2.41 10.36 0.70
N ALA A 38 2.84 10.55 1.95
CA ALA A 38 4.19 10.97 2.26
C ALA A 38 5.22 9.94 1.76
N VAL A 39 5.01 8.65 2.06
CA VAL A 39 5.92 7.59 1.59
C VAL A 39 5.95 7.54 0.06
N TYR A 40 4.79 7.63 -0.60
CA TYR A 40 4.71 7.64 -2.05
C TYR A 40 5.53 8.79 -2.64
N LEU A 41 5.36 10.02 -2.15
CA LEU A 41 6.09 11.18 -2.66
C LEU A 41 7.60 11.11 -2.38
N LEU A 42 8.01 10.61 -1.21
CA LEU A 42 9.43 10.49 -0.84
C LEU A 42 10.15 9.38 -1.60
N LYS A 43 9.43 8.29 -1.95
CA LYS A 43 10.03 7.09 -2.55
C LYS A 43 9.77 6.95 -4.04
N ARG A 44 8.98 7.86 -4.61
CA ARG A 44 8.73 7.93 -6.06
C ARG A 44 10.03 8.05 -6.83
N GLY A 45 10.26 7.13 -7.76
CA GLY A 45 11.47 7.10 -8.58
C GLY A 45 12.73 6.53 -7.89
N GLU A 46 12.71 6.26 -6.57
CA GLU A 46 13.79 5.55 -5.87
C GLU A 46 13.57 4.02 -5.90
N SER A 47 12.34 3.58 -5.60
CA SER A 47 11.99 2.16 -5.58
C SER A 47 10.59 1.95 -6.11
N ARG A 48 10.50 1.26 -7.26
CA ARG A 48 9.21 0.91 -7.87
C ARG A 48 8.35 0.04 -6.94
N TRP A 49 8.97 -0.85 -6.16
CA TRP A 49 8.26 -1.72 -5.24
C TRP A 49 7.64 -0.93 -4.08
N VAL A 50 8.38 0.01 -3.47
CA VAL A 50 7.85 0.86 -2.40
C VAL A 50 6.80 1.82 -2.94
N GLU A 51 7.03 2.39 -4.13
CA GLU A 51 6.07 3.25 -4.81
C GLU A 51 4.73 2.54 -5.00
N HIS A 52 4.76 1.27 -5.45
CA HIS A 52 3.57 0.44 -5.61
C HIS A 52 2.83 0.22 -4.27
N GLN A 53 3.55 -0.20 -3.22
CA GLN A 53 2.97 -0.44 -1.89
C GLN A 53 2.35 0.83 -1.30
N ALA A 54 3.06 1.96 -1.40
CA ALA A 54 2.55 3.25 -0.94
C ALA A 54 1.34 3.72 -1.75
N ARG A 55 1.31 3.50 -3.07
CA ARG A 55 0.17 3.82 -3.93
C ARG A 55 -1.04 2.96 -3.60
N GLN A 56 -0.86 1.65 -3.40
CA GLN A 56 -1.93 0.75 -2.97
C GLN A 56 -2.51 1.17 -1.61
N ALA A 57 -1.64 1.46 -0.63
CA ALA A 57 -2.03 1.96 0.68
C ALA A 57 -2.84 3.26 0.58
N LEU A 58 -2.39 4.19 -0.27
CA LEU A 58 -3.07 5.47 -0.51
C LEU A 58 -4.44 5.27 -1.14
N LEU A 59 -4.54 4.49 -2.22
CA LEU A 59 -5.80 4.20 -2.91
C LEU A 59 -6.79 3.49 -1.98
N TRP A 60 -6.32 2.54 -1.18
CA TRP A 60 -7.12 1.90 -0.14
C TRP A 60 -7.64 2.96 0.83
N SER A 61 -6.78 3.83 1.38
CA SER A 61 -7.19 4.92 2.29
C SER A 61 -8.22 5.88 1.73
N LEU A 62 -8.12 6.24 0.46
CA LEU A 62 -9.12 7.08 -0.18
C LEU A 62 -10.45 6.34 -0.37
N ALA A 63 -10.43 5.08 -0.82
CA ALA A 63 -11.62 4.25 -0.95
C ALA A 63 -12.31 4.02 0.41
N GLY A 64 -11.53 3.67 1.43
CA GLY A 64 -11.99 3.50 2.81
C GLY A 64 -12.59 4.77 3.39
N THR A 65 -12.04 5.94 3.07
CA THR A 65 -12.61 7.24 3.47
C THR A 65 -13.99 7.43 2.84
N GLY A 66 -14.13 7.20 1.53
CA GLY A 66 -15.43 7.31 0.84
C GLY A 66 -16.49 6.39 1.43
N ILE A 67 -16.15 5.11 1.63
CA ILE A 67 -17.07 4.11 2.23
C ILE A 67 -17.39 4.49 3.68
N SER A 68 -16.42 4.98 4.45
CA SER A 68 -16.64 5.43 5.83
C SER A 68 -17.62 6.59 5.87
N VAL A 69 -17.52 7.58 4.97
CA VAL A 69 -18.48 8.68 4.88
C VAL A 69 -19.90 8.15 4.60
N LEU A 70 -20.06 7.22 3.66
CA LEU A 70 -21.37 6.62 3.34
C LEU A 70 -21.96 5.80 4.49
N THR A 71 -21.11 5.24 5.35
CA THR A 71 -21.50 4.38 6.48
C THR A 71 -21.47 5.11 7.83
N CYS A 72 -21.37 6.44 7.84
CA CYS A 72 -21.22 7.26 9.06
C CYS A 72 -20.07 6.78 9.97
N GLY A 73 -18.97 6.31 9.37
CA GLY A 73 -17.76 5.86 10.05
C GLY A 73 -17.74 4.39 10.43
N ALA A 74 -18.82 3.63 10.23
CA ALA A 74 -18.88 2.22 10.62
C ALA A 74 -17.84 1.33 9.89
N ALA A 75 -17.38 1.74 8.70
CA ALA A 75 -16.38 1.00 7.93
C ALA A 75 -14.91 1.24 8.38
N ILE A 76 -14.64 2.24 9.22
CA ILE A 76 -13.28 2.59 9.69
C ILE A 76 -12.54 1.39 10.32
N PRO A 77 -13.11 0.62 11.26
CA PRO A 77 -12.38 -0.49 11.88
C PRO A 77 -12.00 -1.58 10.87
N LEU A 78 -12.89 -1.93 9.94
CA LEU A 78 -12.61 -2.91 8.89
C LEU A 78 -11.45 -2.47 7.99
N PHE A 79 -11.46 -1.19 7.66
CA PHE A 79 -10.43 -0.55 6.86
C PHE A 79 -9.04 -0.58 7.55
N LEU A 80 -9.00 -0.19 8.81
CA LEU A 80 -7.77 -0.16 9.61
C LEU A 80 -7.18 -1.54 9.87
N VAL A 81 -8.04 -2.55 10.09
CA VAL A 81 -7.60 -3.95 10.21
C VAL A 81 -6.84 -4.39 8.96
N TRP A 82 -7.29 -3.98 7.78
CA TRP A 82 -6.63 -4.35 6.54
C TRP A 82 -5.25 -3.71 6.38
N HIS A 83 -5.09 -2.44 6.79
CA HIS A 83 -3.78 -1.79 6.87
C HIS A 83 -2.85 -2.46 7.88
N LEU A 84 -3.38 -2.86 9.03
CA LEU A 84 -2.60 -3.58 10.04
C LEU A 84 -2.10 -4.93 9.49
N ILE A 85 -2.96 -5.69 8.82
CA ILE A 85 -2.59 -6.96 8.19
C ILE A 85 -1.51 -6.75 7.13
N ALA A 86 -1.67 -5.73 6.27
CA ALA A 86 -0.68 -5.41 5.24
C ALA A 86 0.67 -5.07 5.88
N ALA A 87 0.69 -4.19 6.88
CA ALA A 87 1.91 -3.80 7.59
C ALA A 87 2.60 -5.01 8.24
N VAL A 88 1.86 -5.88 8.93
CA VAL A 88 2.42 -7.08 9.58
C VAL A 88 2.97 -8.06 8.55
N LYS A 89 2.24 -8.33 7.47
CA LYS A 89 2.69 -9.28 6.44
C LYS A 89 3.95 -8.78 5.73
N ILE A 90 3.99 -7.50 5.38
CA ILE A 90 5.17 -6.88 4.77
C ILE A 90 6.34 -6.91 5.75
N TYR A 91 6.12 -6.61 7.03
CA TYR A 91 7.16 -6.69 8.06
C TYR A 91 7.75 -8.10 8.18
N GLN A 92 6.92 -9.14 8.08
CA GLN A 92 7.32 -10.54 8.08
C GLN A 92 8.01 -10.99 6.78
N GLY A 93 8.10 -10.11 5.76
CA GLY A 93 8.73 -10.41 4.48
C GLY A 93 7.81 -11.06 3.46
N TYR A 94 6.50 -11.08 3.70
CA TYR A 94 5.52 -11.47 2.68
C TYR A 94 5.17 -10.27 1.80
N GLU A 95 5.08 -10.50 0.50
CA GLU A 95 4.42 -9.54 -0.39
C GLU A 95 2.92 -9.56 -0.13
N TYR A 96 2.33 -8.38 0.03
CA TYR A 96 0.92 -8.22 0.28
C TYR A 96 0.30 -7.26 -0.72
N ASP A 97 -0.76 -7.71 -1.38
CA ASP A 97 -1.61 -6.89 -2.24
C ASP A 97 -3.03 -6.89 -1.65
N TYR A 98 -3.68 -5.73 -1.66
CA TYR A 98 -5.11 -5.66 -1.37
C TYR A 98 -5.89 -6.41 -2.46
N PRO A 99 -6.82 -7.31 -2.11
CA PRO A 99 -7.45 -8.23 -3.08
C PRO A 99 -8.27 -7.54 -4.18
N VAL A 100 -8.62 -6.26 -4.05
CA VAL A 100 -9.37 -5.49 -5.06
C VAL A 100 -8.52 -4.37 -5.70
N ILE A 101 -7.51 -3.86 -4.98
CA ILE A 101 -6.70 -2.71 -5.45
C ILE A 101 -5.41 -3.15 -6.15
N GLY A 102 -4.94 -4.38 -5.93
CA GLY A 102 -3.78 -4.93 -6.65
C GLY A 102 -3.95 -4.89 -8.18
N ASP A 103 -5.14 -5.23 -8.69
CA ASP A 103 -5.44 -5.20 -10.12
C ASP A 103 -5.58 -3.78 -10.69
N VAL A 104 -6.13 -2.84 -9.90
CA VAL A 104 -6.29 -1.44 -10.32
C VAL A 104 -4.95 -0.72 -10.36
N SER A 105 -4.06 -1.00 -9.39
CA SER A 105 -2.70 -0.45 -9.37
C SER A 105 -1.91 -0.87 -10.62
N ARG A 106 -1.99 -2.16 -10.99
CA ARG A 106 -1.37 -2.70 -12.21
C ARG A 106 -1.81 -1.95 -13.47
N ARG A 107 -3.12 -1.74 -13.65
CA ARG A 107 -3.67 -1.05 -14.83
C ARG A 107 -3.25 0.42 -14.95
N LEU A 108 -2.97 1.09 -13.83
CA LEU A 108 -2.52 2.48 -13.84
C LEU A 108 -1.01 2.62 -14.06
N GLU A 109 -0.24 1.57 -13.80
CA GLU A 109 1.18 1.48 -14.16
C GLU A 109 1.36 1.18 -15.65
N ASP A 110 0.48 0.38 -16.25
CA ASP A 110 0.52 0.09 -17.70
C ASP A 110 0.09 1.28 -18.58
N ALA A 111 -0.61 2.26 -17.99
CA ALA A 111 -1.16 3.42 -18.70
C ALA A 111 -0.30 4.70 -18.60
N THR A 112 0.81 4.68 -17.84
CA THR A 112 1.70 5.83 -17.61
C THR A 112 3.13 5.49 -18.03
#